data_AF-R9AVA2-F1
#
_entry.id   AF-R9AVA2-F1
#
_cell.length_a   1.000
_cell.length_b   1.000
_cell.length_c   1.000
_cell.angle_alpha   90.00
_cell.angle_beta   90.00
_cell.angle_gamma   90.00
#
_symmetry.space_group_name_H-M   'P 1'
#
loop_
_entity.id
_entity.type
_entity.pdbx_description
1 polymer ?
#
loop_
_entity_poly.entity_id
_entity_poly.type
_entity_poly.pdbx_seq_one_letter_code
_entity_poly.pdbx_strand_id
1 'polypeptide(L)'
;MTQAVLIVIALLAILLSLHLFLVVWLYWQQRNSKSSPQSHPSYLVVYASQSGHAEIWARHTAEQLRLVDDQIVVRNIQDLSIHDLTEQQRILWVVSTYGEGDAPDSAQSFINKAFTQGLDLSHLSFAILALGDRRYAHFCQFGQRLEQWLLQQQAQVLFDTILVDQMNSRDLEQWLSGLEQLTSMQFSDLTHSQQILQLKFAHRQCLNKGSIGEPIYKVQLIGDEDLVWSSGDILEIQCENNLDDIEAFLQSQQQPIHTELIAQLSTLNLRKLPIKAEQSFQQWLTQFERLPKREYSIASLAENGLIELVVRQQHTEAGLGLGSGWLTQGLQQDQILKAYIRHNPSFNLPHDARPLILIGNGTGIAGLLAHLRQREHWGYKQNWLIFGERQQQFDHLYQAEIHYWQQHGFLDQVDYAFSRDQAEKIYVQDCLKAQSTRLQAWVNQGAAVYVCGSLKGMASGVDQALTEILGLDLVELLKQEQRYQRDVY
;
A
#
# COMPACT_ATOMS: atom_id res chain seq x y z
N MET A 1 -19.04 44.07 -43.55
CA MET A 1 -19.10 43.90 -42.08
C MET A 1 -19.64 45.20 -41.48
N THR A 2 -20.66 45.14 -40.64
CA THR A 2 -21.24 46.34 -40.01
C THR A 2 -20.28 46.91 -38.96
N GLN A 3 -20.35 48.22 -38.68
CA GLN A 3 -19.52 48.85 -37.64
C GLN A 3 -19.62 48.14 -36.29
N ALA A 4 -20.79 47.57 -35.96
CA ALA A 4 -20.98 46.77 -34.75
C ALA A 4 -20.10 45.52 -34.71
N VAL A 5 -19.93 44.82 -35.83
CA VAL A 5 -19.08 43.61 -35.90
C VAL A 5 -17.60 43.97 -35.74
N LEU A 6 -17.17 45.11 -36.29
CA LEU A 6 -15.80 45.60 -36.12
C LEU A 6 -15.49 45.96 -34.66
N ILE A 7 -16.45 46.54 -33.93
CA ILE A 7 -16.30 46.87 -32.50
C ILE A 7 -16.19 45.61 -31.65
N VAL A 8 -17.01 44.58 -31.93
CA VAL A 8 -16.97 43.31 -31.20
C VAL A 8 -15.65 42.57 -31.42
N ILE A 9 -15.15 42.55 -32.67
CA ILE A 9 -13.85 41.94 -32.97
C ILE A 9 -12.71 42.69 -32.29
N ALA A 10 -12.75 44.02 -32.25
CA ALA A 10 -11.75 44.82 -31.56
C ALA A 10 -11.75 44.55 -30.04
N LEU A 11 -12.92 44.44 -29.41
CA LEU A 11 -13.05 44.11 -27.99
C LEU A 11 -12.52 42.70 -27.68
N LEU A 12 -12.83 41.71 -28.53
CA LEU A 12 -12.31 40.35 -28.38
C LEU A 12 -10.79 40.29 -28.53
N ALA A 13 -10.22 41.05 -29.47
CA ALA A 13 -8.76 41.13 -29.64
C ALA A 13 -8.07 41.76 -28.43
N ILE A 14 -8.66 42.80 -27.83
CA ILE A 14 -8.14 43.45 -26.62
C ILE A 14 -8.18 42.47 -25.43
N LEU A 15 -9.31 41.78 -25.24
CA LEU A 15 -9.47 40.78 -24.18
C LEU A 15 -8.49 39.61 -24.34
N LEU A 16 -8.30 39.12 -25.57
CA LEU A 16 -7.31 38.08 -25.85
C LEU A 16 -5.89 38.57 -25.53
N SER A 17 -5.53 39.80 -25.90
CA SER A 17 -4.20 40.34 -25.59
C SER A 17 -3.97 40.52 -24.08
N LEU A 18 -5.00 40.94 -23.34
CA LEU A 18 -4.94 41.08 -21.89
C LEU A 18 -4.79 39.72 -21.21
N HIS A 19 -5.51 38.71 -21.70
CA HIS A 19 -5.40 37.35 -21.19
C HIS A 19 -4.01 36.76 -21.47
N LEU A 20 -3.48 36.96 -22.68
CA LEU A 20 -2.14 36.49 -23.04
C LEU A 20 -1.06 37.21 -22.23
N PHE A 21 -1.22 38.51 -21.99
CA PHE A 21 -0.34 39.29 -21.12
C PHE A 21 -0.39 38.78 -19.68
N LEU A 22 -1.57 38.47 -19.14
CA LEU A 22 -1.74 37.92 -17.80
C LEU A 22 -1.06 36.53 -17.67
N VAL A 23 -1.24 35.66 -18.67
CA VAL A 23 -0.59 34.34 -18.71
C VAL A 23 0.93 34.48 -18.78
N VAL A 24 1.45 35.36 -19.64
CA VAL A 24 2.89 35.62 -19.74
C VAL A 24 3.42 36.25 -18.44
N TRP A 25 2.68 37.17 -17.83
CA TRP A 25 3.05 37.80 -16.56
C TRP A 25 3.07 36.80 -15.40
N LEU A 26 2.08 35.91 -15.28
CA LEU A 26 2.06 34.83 -14.30
C LEU A 26 3.19 33.83 -14.54
N TYR A 27 3.47 33.47 -15.80
CA TYR A 27 4.59 32.61 -16.16
C TYR A 27 5.95 33.27 -15.85
N TRP A 28 6.06 34.59 -16.07
CA TRP A 28 7.26 35.36 -15.74
C TRP A 28 7.42 35.52 -14.22
N GLN A 29 6.34 35.70 -13.47
CA GLN A 29 6.34 35.76 -12.00
C GLN A 29 6.71 34.41 -11.39
N GLN A 30 6.24 33.29 -11.96
CA GLN A 30 6.61 31.94 -11.54
C GLN A 30 8.08 31.60 -11.88
N ARG A 31 8.62 32.21 -12.94
CA ARG A 31 10.02 32.00 -13.36
C ARG A 31 11.01 32.97 -12.70
N ASN A 32 10.55 34.16 -12.31
CA ASN A 32 11.33 35.20 -11.63
C ASN A 32 11.00 35.35 -10.14
N SER A 33 10.22 34.45 -9.55
CA SER A 33 10.30 34.17 -8.12
C SER A 33 11.63 33.46 -7.82
N LYS A 34 12.74 34.13 -8.12
CA LYS A 34 14.00 33.87 -7.44
C LYS A 34 13.79 34.38 -6.03
N SER A 35 13.49 33.43 -5.16
CA SER A 35 13.50 33.60 -3.71
C SER A 35 14.77 34.33 -3.29
N SER A 36 14.58 35.37 -2.49
CA SER A 36 15.61 35.96 -1.65
C SER A 36 16.38 34.83 -0.93
N PRO A 37 17.71 34.91 -0.79
CA PRO A 37 18.48 33.88 -0.08
C PRO A 37 18.18 34.00 1.42
N GLN A 38 17.17 33.27 1.89
CA GLN A 38 17.00 32.96 3.31
C GLN A 38 17.71 31.64 3.56
N SER A 39 18.66 31.68 4.50
CA SER A 39 19.74 30.70 4.70
C SER A 39 19.30 29.41 5.40
N HIS A 40 18.24 28.76 4.92
CA HIS A 40 17.89 27.42 5.37
C HIS A 40 18.35 26.41 4.32
N PRO A 41 19.11 25.37 4.70
CA PRO A 41 19.47 24.31 3.75
C PRO A 41 18.20 23.59 3.31
N SER A 42 17.94 23.58 2.00
CA SER A 42 16.81 22.87 1.38
C SER A 42 16.85 21.38 1.75
N TYR A 43 15.73 20.85 2.21
CA TYR A 43 15.58 19.41 2.49
C TYR A 43 15.06 18.69 1.25
N LEU A 44 15.66 17.56 0.91
CA LEU A 44 15.07 16.57 0.02
C LEU A 44 14.44 15.45 0.84
N VAL A 45 13.14 15.19 0.64
CA VAL A 45 12.47 14.04 1.26
C VAL A 45 12.41 12.89 0.27
N VAL A 46 13.05 11.78 0.60
CA VAL A 46 13.08 10.58 -0.24
C VAL A 46 12.24 9.49 0.38
N TYR A 47 11.42 8.81 -0.43
CA TYR A 47 10.65 7.66 0.04
C TYR A 47 10.90 6.37 -0.72
N ALA A 48 10.87 5.26 0.01
CA ALA A 48 10.82 3.92 -0.54
C ALA A 48 9.62 3.20 0.04
N SER A 49 8.61 2.89 -0.78
CA SER A 49 7.37 2.26 -0.31
C SER A 49 6.95 1.12 -1.23
N GLN A 50 6.58 -0.02 -0.63
CA GLN A 50 5.94 -1.09 -1.38
C GLN A 50 4.42 -0.85 -1.50
N SER A 51 3.78 -0.50 -0.38
CA SER A 51 2.33 -0.45 -0.24
C SER A 51 1.75 0.96 -0.06
N GLY A 52 2.59 2.01 -0.15
CA GLY A 52 2.19 3.42 -0.10
C GLY A 52 2.40 4.13 1.25
N HIS A 53 2.56 3.41 2.37
CA HIS A 53 2.74 4.03 3.69
C HIS A 53 3.90 5.03 3.75
N ALA A 54 5.08 4.62 3.32
CA ALA A 54 6.26 5.47 3.36
C ALA A 54 6.14 6.69 2.43
N GLU A 55 5.40 6.56 1.33
CA GLU A 55 5.09 7.68 0.45
C GLU A 55 4.20 8.72 1.14
N ILE A 56 3.12 8.27 1.77
CA ILE A 56 2.19 9.14 2.52
C ILE A 56 2.97 9.91 3.60
N TRP A 57 3.80 9.20 4.36
CA TRP A 57 4.62 9.77 5.42
C TRP A 57 5.68 10.75 4.93
N ALA A 58 6.28 10.50 3.77
CA ALA A 58 7.20 11.45 3.14
C ALA A 58 6.49 12.71 2.65
N ARG A 59 5.33 12.57 2.01
CA ARG A 59 4.51 13.71 1.58
C ARG A 59 4.09 14.57 2.76
N HIS A 60 3.63 13.94 3.83
CA HIS A 60 3.25 14.65 5.06
C HIS A 60 4.45 15.32 5.73
N THR A 61 5.61 14.64 5.80
CA THR A 61 6.86 15.24 6.29
C THR A 61 7.22 16.49 5.49
N ALA A 62 7.10 16.44 4.16
CA ALA A 62 7.35 17.60 3.31
C ALA A 62 6.32 18.72 3.49
N GLU A 63 5.04 18.40 3.68
CA GLU A 63 4.00 19.41 3.98
C GLU A 63 4.30 20.18 5.26
N GLN A 64 4.74 19.49 6.32
CA GLN A 64 5.16 20.13 7.56
C GLN A 64 6.39 21.02 7.35
N LEU A 65 7.40 20.52 6.65
CA LEU A 65 8.62 21.29 6.38
C LEU A 65 8.39 22.49 5.46
N ARG A 66 7.38 22.45 4.59
CA ARG A 66 6.98 23.61 3.76
C ARG A 66 6.46 24.79 4.55
N LEU A 67 6.07 24.59 5.81
CA LEU A 67 5.78 25.71 6.72
C LEU A 67 7.03 26.54 7.04
N VAL A 68 8.23 26.01 6.78
CA VAL A 68 9.53 26.61 7.06
C VAL A 68 10.28 26.95 5.78
N ASP A 69 10.19 26.09 4.76
CA ASP A 69 10.85 26.25 3.46
C ASP A 69 9.94 25.77 2.31
N ASP A 70 9.46 26.70 1.48
CA ASP A 70 8.61 26.39 0.34
C ASP A 70 9.28 25.50 -0.72
N GLN A 71 10.61 25.30 -0.66
CA GLN A 71 11.38 24.55 -1.66
C GLN A 71 11.49 23.04 -1.39
N ILE A 72 10.76 22.48 -0.41
CA ILE A 72 10.85 21.04 -0.13
C ILE A 72 10.32 20.20 -1.30
N VAL A 73 11.21 19.33 -1.81
CA VAL A 73 10.92 18.35 -2.85
C VAL A 73 10.75 16.96 -2.23
N VAL A 74 9.74 16.23 -2.69
CA VAL A 74 9.53 14.81 -2.38
C VAL A 74 9.92 13.99 -3.61
N ARG A 75 10.68 12.92 -3.42
CA ARG A 75 11.12 12.04 -4.51
C ARG A 75 10.98 10.57 -4.15
N ASN A 76 10.52 9.77 -5.10
CA ASN A 76 10.62 8.32 -5.00
C ASN A 76 12.09 7.91 -5.10
N ILE A 77 12.55 6.99 -4.26
CA ILE A 77 13.92 6.46 -4.28
C ILE A 77 14.33 5.91 -5.65
N GLN A 78 13.37 5.43 -6.46
CA GLN A 78 13.62 4.92 -7.81
C GLN A 78 14.12 6.01 -8.77
N ASP A 79 13.67 7.25 -8.57
CA ASP A 79 14.01 8.43 -9.37
C ASP A 79 15.24 9.17 -8.82
N LEU A 80 15.84 8.66 -7.73
CA LEU A 80 17.01 9.26 -7.11
C LEU A 80 18.28 8.89 -7.87
N SER A 81 19.02 9.90 -8.30
CA SER A 81 20.32 9.74 -8.96
C SER A 81 21.49 9.93 -7.99
N ILE A 82 22.67 9.45 -8.38
CA ILE A 82 23.91 9.70 -7.62
C ILE A 82 24.21 11.20 -7.53
N HIS A 83 23.88 11.97 -8.58
CA HIS A 83 24.05 13.42 -8.60
C HIS A 83 23.24 14.10 -7.50
N ASP A 84 22.01 13.65 -7.27
CA ASP A 84 21.16 14.18 -6.19
C ASP A 84 21.79 13.94 -4.82
N LEU A 85 22.40 12.78 -4.60
CA LEU A 85 23.10 12.49 -3.33
C LEU A 85 24.30 13.42 -3.10
N THR A 86 25.02 13.79 -4.16
CA THR A 86 26.24 14.60 -4.07
C THR A 86 26.01 16.11 -4.05
N GLU A 87 24.82 16.58 -4.45
CA GLU A 87 24.48 18.01 -4.41
C GLU A 87 23.68 18.40 -3.17
N GLN A 88 22.88 17.48 -2.62
CA GLN A 88 21.99 17.80 -1.51
C GLN A 88 22.75 17.82 -0.18
N GLN A 89 22.48 18.84 0.63
CA GLN A 89 23.07 18.96 1.97
C GLN A 89 22.25 18.22 3.03
N ARG A 90 20.95 18.03 2.82
CA ARG A 90 20.05 17.41 3.80
C ARG A 90 19.04 16.50 3.12
N ILE A 91 19.04 15.23 3.49
CA ILE A 91 18.08 14.25 2.99
C ILE A 91 17.34 13.59 4.16
N LEU A 92 16.00 13.61 4.11
CA LEU A 92 15.14 12.88 5.03
C LEU A 92 14.61 11.63 4.32
N TRP A 93 14.92 10.46 4.85
CA TRP A 93 14.54 9.19 4.27
C TRP A 93 13.33 8.62 4.98
N VAL A 94 12.26 8.32 4.24
CA VAL A 94 11.10 7.59 4.75
C VAL A 94 11.01 6.26 4.02
N VAL A 95 11.42 5.18 4.66
CA VAL A 95 11.62 3.89 3.98
C VAL A 95 10.89 2.77 4.68
N SER A 96 10.12 1.98 3.93
CA SER A 96 9.53 0.75 4.46
C SER A 96 10.48 -0.43 4.27
N THR A 97 10.43 -1.41 5.16
CA THR A 97 11.02 -2.73 4.94
C THR A 97 9.95 -3.69 4.44
N TYR A 98 10.30 -4.58 3.53
CA TYR A 98 9.38 -5.55 2.94
C TYR A 98 9.94 -6.98 3.06
N GLY A 99 9.08 -8.00 2.99
CA GLY A 99 9.57 -9.37 2.99
C GLY A 99 10.25 -9.79 4.30
N GLU A 100 11.39 -10.47 4.15
CA GLU A 100 12.27 -10.90 5.23
C GLU A 100 13.39 -9.88 5.48
N GLY A 101 13.06 -8.59 5.47
CA GLY A 101 14.05 -7.53 5.70
C GLY A 101 14.59 -6.85 4.43
N ASP A 102 13.98 -7.14 3.28
CA ASP A 102 14.36 -6.57 2.00
C ASP A 102 13.88 -5.13 1.85
N ALA A 103 14.49 -4.45 0.88
CA ALA A 103 14.02 -3.14 0.47
C ALA A 103 12.78 -3.26 -0.42
N PRO A 104 11.91 -2.24 -0.47
CA PRO A 104 10.82 -2.18 -1.42
C PRO A 104 11.34 -2.27 -2.85
N ASP A 105 10.48 -2.73 -3.78
CA ASP A 105 10.87 -2.91 -5.19
C ASP A 105 11.39 -1.62 -5.82
N SER A 106 10.80 -0.47 -5.45
CA SER A 106 11.24 0.84 -5.93
C SER A 106 12.69 1.17 -5.54
N ALA A 107 13.22 0.58 -4.46
CA ALA A 107 14.57 0.83 -3.96
C ALA A 107 15.65 -0.05 -4.60
N GLN A 108 15.30 -1.12 -5.31
CA GLN A 108 16.28 -2.11 -5.80
C GLN A 108 17.27 -1.50 -6.80
N SER A 109 16.75 -0.71 -7.75
CA SER A 109 17.58 0.04 -8.72
C SER A 109 18.57 0.98 -8.02
N PHE A 110 18.13 1.68 -6.98
CA PHE A 110 18.98 2.57 -6.20
C PHE A 110 20.08 1.79 -5.46
N ILE A 111 19.74 0.69 -4.80
CA ILE A 111 20.70 -0.16 -4.09
C ILE A 111 21.78 -0.66 -5.04
N ASN A 112 21.40 -1.21 -6.19
CA ASN A 112 22.34 -1.75 -7.17
C ASN A 112 23.32 -0.69 -7.70
N LYS A 113 22.86 0.56 -7.84
CA LYS A 113 23.67 1.68 -8.35
C LYS A 113 24.51 2.35 -7.28
N ALA A 114 23.95 2.62 -6.11
CA ALA A 114 24.56 3.45 -5.07
C ALA A 114 25.36 2.62 -4.04
N PHE A 115 24.87 1.45 -3.63
CA PHE A 115 25.55 0.66 -2.58
C PHE A 115 26.84 0.03 -3.09
N THR A 116 27.00 -0.07 -4.41
CA THR A 116 28.19 -0.63 -5.06
C THR A 116 29.29 0.42 -5.31
N GLN A 117 29.02 1.70 -5.07
CA GLN A 117 29.95 2.81 -5.30
C GLN A 117 30.44 3.40 -3.98
N GLY A 118 31.70 3.85 -3.95
CA GLY A 118 32.21 4.72 -2.89
C GLY A 118 31.91 6.18 -3.24
N LEU A 119 31.07 6.83 -2.45
CA LEU A 119 30.67 8.23 -2.59
C LEU A 119 31.18 9.02 -1.39
N ASP A 120 31.72 10.21 -1.61
CA ASP A 120 32.00 11.14 -0.51
C ASP A 120 30.72 11.92 -0.18
N LEU A 121 30.04 11.50 0.89
CA LEU A 121 28.84 12.14 1.42
C LEU A 121 29.13 12.87 2.73
N SER A 122 30.38 13.25 3.01
CA SER A 122 30.78 13.94 4.25
C SER A 122 30.06 15.27 4.50
N HIS A 123 29.54 15.89 3.43
CA HIS A 123 28.76 17.12 3.45
C HIS A 123 27.26 16.91 3.65
N LEU A 124 26.76 15.67 3.49
CA LEU A 124 25.36 15.33 3.56
C LEU A 124 24.97 15.03 5.00
N SER A 125 23.91 15.66 5.48
CA SER A 125 23.24 15.27 6.72
C SER A 125 21.94 14.52 6.44
N PHE A 126 21.59 13.54 7.26
CA PHE A 126 20.38 12.73 7.03
C PHE A 126 19.65 12.34 8.31
N ALA A 127 18.36 12.03 8.17
CA ALA A 127 17.58 11.31 9.18
C ALA A 127 16.73 10.24 8.49
N ILE A 128 16.41 9.16 9.19
CA ILE A 128 15.64 8.04 8.64
C ILE A 128 14.41 7.74 9.51
N LEU A 129 13.25 7.71 8.88
CA LEU A 129 12.03 7.09 9.38
C LEU A 129 11.89 5.71 8.73
N ALA A 130 12.22 4.67 9.48
CA ALA A 130 12.17 3.29 9.01
C ALA A 130 10.84 2.65 9.44
N LEU A 131 10.00 2.29 8.47
CA LEU A 131 8.71 1.66 8.70
C LEU A 131 8.84 0.14 8.59
N GLY A 132 8.35 -0.58 9.59
CA GLY A 132 8.41 -2.04 9.62
C GLY A 132 7.38 -2.65 10.56
N ASP A 133 7.59 -3.93 10.84
CA ASP A 133 6.67 -4.73 11.66
C ASP A 133 7.46 -5.76 12.48
N ARG A 134 7.35 -5.70 13.81
CA ARG A 134 8.09 -6.57 14.74
C ARG A 134 7.67 -8.03 14.67
N ARG A 135 6.57 -8.35 13.98
CA ARG A 135 6.16 -9.74 13.72
C ARG A 135 7.10 -10.45 12.74
N TYR A 136 7.90 -9.72 11.97
CA TYR A 136 8.92 -10.26 11.09
C TYR A 136 10.28 -10.30 11.79
N ALA A 137 11.11 -11.29 11.44
CA ALA A 137 12.42 -11.48 12.06
C ALA A 137 13.35 -10.28 11.84
N HIS A 138 13.23 -9.62 10.69
CA HIS A 138 14.10 -8.54 10.25
C HIS A 138 13.39 -7.17 10.33
N PHE A 139 13.01 -6.79 11.56
CA PHE A 139 12.32 -5.52 11.84
C PHE A 139 13.12 -4.30 11.35
N CYS A 140 12.52 -3.48 10.47
CA CYS A 140 13.12 -2.25 9.90
C CYS A 140 14.52 -2.44 9.27
N GLN A 141 14.83 -3.64 8.77
CA GLN A 141 16.16 -4.00 8.29
C GLN A 141 16.65 -3.13 7.13
N PHE A 142 15.78 -2.74 6.20
CA PHE A 142 16.19 -1.89 5.08
C PHE A 142 16.62 -0.50 5.57
N GLY A 143 15.87 0.12 6.48
CA GLY A 143 16.22 1.41 7.07
C GLY A 143 17.55 1.37 7.81
N GLN A 144 17.79 0.31 8.60
CA GLN A 144 19.07 0.11 9.29
C GLN A 144 20.23 -0.11 8.31
N ARG A 145 20.01 -0.87 7.23
CA ARG A 145 21.03 -1.08 6.19
C ARG A 145 21.36 0.22 5.44
N LEU A 146 20.35 1.04 5.18
CA LEU A 146 20.51 2.37 4.57
C LEU A 146 21.31 3.30 5.47
N GLU A 147 21.01 3.35 6.77
CA GLU A 147 21.79 4.10 7.77
C GLU A 147 23.25 3.67 7.77
N GLN A 148 23.50 2.36 7.87
CA GLN A 148 24.86 1.81 7.88
C GLN A 148 25.63 2.21 6.63
N TRP A 149 25.00 2.16 5.45
CA TRP A 149 25.63 2.59 4.22
C TRP A 149 25.92 4.10 4.20
N LEU A 150 24.97 4.95 4.62
CA LEU A 150 25.16 6.41 4.68
C LEU A 150 26.32 6.78 5.62
N LEU A 151 26.39 6.15 6.79
CA LEU A 151 27.50 6.32 7.74
C LEU A 151 28.84 5.89 7.15
N GLN A 152 28.89 4.79 6.39
CA GLN A 152 30.10 4.35 5.69
C GLN A 152 30.56 5.36 4.62
N GLN A 153 29.63 6.08 3.99
CA GLN A 153 29.93 7.18 3.07
C GLN A 153 30.21 8.52 3.78
N GLN A 154 30.39 8.50 5.11
CA GLN A 154 30.70 9.66 5.97
C GLN A 154 29.58 10.68 6.14
N ALA A 155 28.34 10.35 5.76
CA ALA A 155 27.19 11.23 5.99
C ALA A 155 26.91 11.41 7.50
N GLN A 156 26.35 12.55 7.86
CA GLN A 156 26.12 12.96 9.24
C GLN A 156 24.67 12.75 9.67
N VAL A 157 24.46 12.13 10.83
CA VAL A 157 23.11 11.93 11.38
C VAL A 157 22.59 13.26 11.92
N LEU A 158 21.40 13.68 11.48
CA LEU A 158 20.67 14.84 12.01
C LEU A 158 20.07 14.51 13.38
N PHE A 159 19.42 13.36 13.50
CA PHE A 159 18.92 12.74 14.73
C PHE A 159 18.74 11.24 14.52
N ASP A 160 18.65 10.49 15.62
CA ASP A 160 18.61 9.01 15.61
C ASP A 160 17.54 8.44 14.68
N THR A 161 17.88 7.36 13.98
CA THR A 161 16.93 6.64 13.12
C THR A 161 15.74 6.12 13.94
N ILE A 162 14.53 6.47 13.49
CA ILE A 162 13.29 6.08 14.15
C ILE A 162 12.75 4.80 13.51
N LEU A 163 12.64 3.73 14.30
CA LEU A 163 12.10 2.44 13.87
C LEU A 163 10.63 2.33 14.26
N VAL A 164 9.72 2.36 13.29
CA VAL A 164 8.26 2.38 13.50
C VAL A 164 7.68 0.98 13.37
N ASP A 165 7.00 0.49 14.41
CA ASP A 165 6.26 -0.78 14.36
C ASP A 165 4.79 -0.58 13.97
N GLN A 166 4.37 -1.06 12.79
CA GLN A 166 2.97 -1.05 12.33
C GLN A 166 2.28 0.32 12.47
N MET A 167 2.95 1.40 12.05
CA MET A 167 2.47 2.79 12.19
C MET A 167 2.16 3.19 13.64
N ASN A 168 2.91 2.67 14.62
CA ASN A 168 2.75 3.05 16.02
C ASN A 168 2.88 4.57 16.19
N SER A 169 1.86 5.19 16.79
CA SER A 169 1.79 6.65 16.96
C SER A 169 2.97 7.20 17.78
N ARG A 170 3.43 6.47 18.80
CA ARG A 170 4.55 6.92 19.64
C ARG A 170 5.86 6.97 18.87
N ASP A 171 6.12 5.99 18.01
CA ASP A 171 7.33 5.99 17.16
C ASP A 171 7.24 7.17 16.16
N LEU A 172 6.07 7.41 15.59
CA LEU A 172 5.84 8.52 14.67
C LEU A 172 5.94 9.90 15.35
N GLU A 173 5.50 10.04 16.60
CA GLU A 173 5.69 11.24 17.41
C GLU A 173 7.19 11.54 17.65
N GLN A 174 8.04 10.51 17.78
CA GLN A 174 9.49 10.72 17.88
C GLN A 174 10.07 11.33 16.60
N TRP A 175 9.56 10.94 15.44
CA TRP A 175 9.94 11.54 14.16
C TRP A 175 9.60 13.02 14.11
N LEU A 176 8.38 13.41 14.52
CA LEU A 176 8.04 14.83 14.65
C LEU A 176 8.99 15.55 15.57
N SER A 177 9.20 15.02 16.77
CA SER A 177 10.04 15.69 17.76
C SER A 177 11.45 15.96 17.21
N GLY A 178 12.00 15.03 16.42
CA GLY A 178 13.24 15.24 15.67
C GLY A 178 13.15 16.41 14.67
N LEU A 179 12.09 16.47 13.85
CA LEU A 179 11.87 17.57 12.92
C LEU A 179 11.65 18.92 13.62
N GLU A 180 10.91 18.94 14.73
CA GLU A 180 10.65 20.14 15.53
C GLU A 180 11.96 20.69 16.11
N GLN A 181 12.83 19.81 16.62
CA GLN A 181 14.16 20.19 17.10
C GLN A 181 15.02 20.77 15.98
N LEU A 182 14.97 20.20 14.76
CA LEU A 182 15.74 20.70 13.62
C LEU A 182 15.26 22.06 13.10
N THR A 183 13.95 22.29 13.10
CA THR A 183 13.34 23.49 12.50
C THR A 183 13.02 24.58 13.51
N SER A 184 13.09 24.28 14.81
CA SER A 184 12.62 25.15 15.90
C SER A 184 11.16 25.56 15.77
N MET A 185 10.35 24.74 15.09
CA MET A 185 8.91 24.93 14.90
C MET A 185 8.15 23.78 15.56
N GLN A 186 6.94 24.05 16.02
CA GLN A 186 6.02 23.01 16.47
C GLN A 186 5.22 22.53 15.27
N PHE A 187 5.18 21.21 15.09
CA PHE A 187 4.38 20.58 14.05
C PHE A 187 3.12 19.99 14.69
N SER A 188 1.99 20.15 14.01
CA SER A 188 0.75 19.53 14.44
C SER A 188 0.78 18.01 14.24
N ASP A 189 0.00 17.30 15.04
CA ASP A 189 -0.07 15.84 15.11
C ASP A 189 -0.14 15.18 13.72
N LEU A 190 0.74 14.21 13.44
CA LEU A 190 0.90 13.55 12.12
C LEU A 190 -0.25 12.60 11.75
N THR A 191 -1.42 12.76 12.33
CA THR A 191 -2.57 12.00 11.85
C THR A 191 -2.93 12.54 10.48
N HIS A 192 -2.32 11.97 9.43
CA HIS A 192 -2.75 12.15 8.06
C HIS A 192 -4.27 12.03 8.08
N SER A 193 -4.95 13.11 7.71
CA SER A 193 -6.42 13.18 7.68
C SER A 193 -6.93 12.32 6.55
N GLN A 194 -6.65 11.02 6.60
CA GLN A 194 -7.37 10.07 5.78
C GLN A 194 -8.81 10.16 6.23
N GLN A 195 -9.68 10.46 5.27
CA GLN A 195 -11.11 10.51 5.51
C GLN A 195 -11.54 9.18 6.14
N ILE A 196 -12.08 9.26 7.36
CA ILE A 196 -12.63 8.09 8.03
C ILE A 196 -13.91 7.73 7.28
N LEU A 197 -13.90 6.57 6.65
CA LEU A 197 -15.08 6.01 6.02
C LEU A 197 -15.90 5.27 7.07
N GLN A 198 -17.20 5.53 7.06
CA GLN A 198 -18.18 4.71 7.76
C GLN A 198 -18.78 3.76 6.74
N LEU A 199 -18.45 2.48 6.89
CA LEU A 199 -18.91 1.45 5.99
C LEU A 199 -19.90 0.54 6.71
N LYS A 200 -21.02 0.26 6.06
CA LYS A 200 -22.04 -0.65 6.57
C LYS A 200 -21.77 -2.05 6.05
N PHE A 201 -21.75 -3.04 6.94
CA PHE A 201 -21.66 -4.44 6.54
C PHE A 201 -22.93 -4.88 5.82
N ALA A 202 -22.77 -5.32 4.57
CA ALA A 202 -23.89 -5.71 3.72
C ALA A 202 -24.08 -7.23 3.68
N HIS A 203 -23.01 -7.97 3.38
CA HIS A 203 -23.11 -9.42 3.20
C HIS A 203 -21.75 -10.12 3.32
N ARG A 204 -21.77 -11.40 3.73
CA ARG A 204 -20.62 -12.30 3.63
C ARG A 204 -21.01 -13.66 3.07
N GLN A 205 -20.14 -14.24 2.25
CA GLN A 205 -20.32 -15.55 1.64
C GLN A 205 -19.03 -16.36 1.72
N CYS A 206 -19.08 -17.59 2.24
CA CYS A 206 -17.96 -18.52 2.15
C CYS A 206 -17.83 -19.02 0.70
N LEU A 207 -16.67 -18.77 0.08
CA LEU A 207 -16.38 -19.07 -1.32
C LEU A 207 -15.90 -20.50 -1.55
N ASN A 208 -15.31 -21.15 -0.55
CA ASN A 208 -14.67 -22.46 -0.69
C ASN A 208 -15.18 -23.52 0.29
N LYS A 209 -16.50 -23.56 0.48
CA LYS A 209 -17.14 -24.48 1.43
C LYS A 209 -16.79 -25.93 1.10
N GLY A 210 -16.15 -26.63 2.04
CA GLY A 210 -15.71 -28.02 1.88
C GLY A 210 -14.24 -28.20 1.52
N SER A 211 -13.50 -27.12 1.27
CA SER A 211 -12.05 -27.17 1.09
C SER A 211 -11.36 -27.73 2.35
N ILE A 212 -10.23 -28.40 2.14
CA ILE A 212 -9.30 -28.79 3.22
C ILE A 212 -8.50 -27.59 3.76
N GLY A 213 -8.53 -26.46 3.05
CA GLY A 213 -7.93 -25.21 3.50
C GLY A 213 -8.85 -24.42 4.42
N GLU A 214 -8.29 -23.37 5.02
CA GLU A 214 -9.10 -22.43 5.80
C GLU A 214 -10.17 -21.77 4.94
N PRO A 215 -11.38 -21.54 5.48
CA PRO A 215 -12.46 -20.85 4.78
C PRO A 215 -12.04 -19.49 4.25
N ILE A 216 -12.43 -19.20 3.02
CA ILE A 216 -12.26 -17.92 2.33
C ILE A 216 -13.63 -17.29 2.17
N TYR A 217 -13.78 -16.05 2.60
CA TYR A 217 -15.03 -15.31 2.53
C TYR A 217 -14.91 -14.14 1.57
N LYS A 218 -15.94 -13.96 0.76
CA LYS A 218 -16.26 -12.68 0.16
C LYS A 218 -17.01 -11.85 1.19
N VAL A 219 -16.49 -10.68 1.52
CA VAL A 219 -17.10 -9.71 2.46
C VAL A 219 -17.45 -8.45 1.68
N GLN A 220 -18.69 -7.98 1.83
CA GLN A 220 -19.21 -6.84 1.07
C GLN A 220 -19.65 -5.73 2.03
N LEU A 221 -19.17 -4.53 1.77
CA LEU A 221 -19.38 -3.33 2.56
C LEU A 221 -19.93 -2.21 1.68
N ILE A 222 -20.90 -1.45 2.19
CA ILE A 222 -21.52 -0.31 1.49
C ILE A 222 -21.08 0.98 2.17
N GLY A 223 -20.65 1.97 1.39
CA GLY A 223 -20.44 3.33 1.87
C GLY A 223 -21.68 4.19 1.69
N ASP A 224 -21.84 5.21 2.54
CA ASP A 224 -22.92 6.19 2.43
C ASP A 224 -22.59 7.38 1.51
N GLU A 225 -21.36 7.44 0.99
CA GLU A 225 -20.79 8.55 0.21
C GLU A 225 -20.27 8.08 -1.15
N ASP A 226 -20.02 9.04 -2.06
CA ASP A 226 -19.30 8.80 -3.31
C ASP A 226 -17.83 8.45 -3.00
N LEU A 227 -17.60 7.16 -2.76
CA LEU A 227 -16.29 6.62 -2.48
C LEU A 227 -15.41 6.63 -3.74
N VAL A 228 -14.15 7.00 -3.59
CA VAL A 228 -13.17 7.03 -4.69
C VAL A 228 -11.99 6.12 -4.35
N TRP A 229 -11.75 5.12 -5.19
CA TRP A 229 -10.55 4.29 -5.19
C TRP A 229 -10.25 3.76 -6.59
N SER A 230 -9.04 3.26 -6.79
CA SER A 230 -8.60 2.61 -8.01
C SER A 230 -8.34 1.11 -7.79
N SER A 231 -8.39 0.31 -8.85
CA SER A 231 -7.94 -1.08 -8.76
C SER A 231 -6.49 -1.15 -8.27
N GLY A 232 -6.23 -1.90 -7.21
CA GLY A 232 -4.93 -2.00 -6.56
C GLY A 232 -4.85 -1.27 -5.20
N ASP A 233 -5.80 -0.37 -4.92
CA ASP A 233 -5.93 0.29 -3.62
C ASP A 233 -6.36 -0.68 -2.51
N ILE A 234 -6.05 -0.28 -1.27
CA ILE A 234 -6.15 -1.12 -0.08
C ILE A 234 -7.15 -0.50 0.90
N LEU A 235 -8.03 -1.33 1.46
CA LEU A 235 -8.90 -0.93 2.55
C LEU A 235 -8.24 -1.26 3.89
N GLU A 236 -8.03 -0.23 4.70
CA GLU A 236 -7.58 -0.36 6.08
C GLU A 236 -8.79 -0.33 7.01
N ILE A 237 -9.02 -1.40 7.75
CA ILE A 237 -10.17 -1.54 8.65
C ILE A 237 -9.71 -1.51 10.09
N GLN A 238 -10.35 -0.65 10.90
CA GLN A 238 -10.28 -0.78 12.34
C GLN A 238 -11.16 -1.96 12.77
N CYS A 239 -10.55 -3.12 12.99
CA CYS A 239 -11.25 -4.30 13.48
C CYS A 239 -11.62 -4.13 14.96
N GLU A 240 -12.69 -4.79 15.36
CA GLU A 240 -13.18 -4.83 16.73
C GLU A 240 -13.15 -6.27 17.28
N ASN A 241 -13.17 -6.42 18.60
CA ASN A 241 -13.40 -7.71 19.23
C ASN A 241 -14.84 -8.19 18.97
N ASN A 242 -15.04 -9.50 18.95
CA ASN A 242 -16.40 -10.05 18.92
C ASN A 242 -17.12 -9.73 20.22
N LEU A 243 -18.44 -9.55 20.16
CA LEU A 243 -19.25 -9.27 21.35
C LEU A 243 -19.08 -10.36 22.42
N ASP A 244 -19.11 -11.63 22.01
CA ASP A 244 -18.92 -12.77 22.91
C ASP A 244 -17.56 -12.73 23.64
N ASP A 245 -16.49 -12.30 22.95
CA ASP A 245 -15.15 -12.17 23.54
C ASP A 245 -15.12 -11.04 24.58
N ILE A 246 -15.80 -9.92 24.30
CA ILE A 246 -15.92 -8.78 25.22
C ILE A 246 -16.72 -9.18 26.46
N GLU A 247 -17.85 -9.87 26.28
CA GLU A 247 -18.70 -10.33 27.38
C GLU A 247 -17.97 -11.34 28.26
N ALA A 248 -17.27 -12.31 27.67
CA ALA A 248 -16.44 -13.27 28.40
C ALA A 248 -15.32 -12.56 29.18
N PHE A 249 -14.66 -11.57 28.56
CA PHE A 249 -13.66 -10.76 29.23
C PHE A 249 -14.23 -10.02 30.45
N LEU A 250 -15.36 -9.31 30.28
CA LEU A 250 -16.02 -8.57 31.37
C LEU A 250 -16.42 -9.48 32.53
N GLN A 251 -16.97 -10.67 32.23
CA GLN A 251 -17.30 -11.68 33.24
C GLN A 251 -16.05 -12.13 34.00
N SER A 252 -14.94 -12.41 33.31
CA SER A 252 -13.67 -12.79 33.96
C SER A 252 -13.12 -11.70 34.90
N GLN A 253 -13.39 -10.44 34.58
CA GLN A 253 -12.96 -9.27 35.37
C GLN A 253 -14.00 -8.85 36.42
N GLN A 254 -15.09 -9.61 36.57
CA GLN A 254 -16.21 -9.32 37.46
C GLN A 254 -16.77 -7.91 37.26
N GLN A 255 -16.81 -7.47 36.00
CA GLN A 255 -17.35 -6.16 35.61
C GLN A 255 -18.76 -6.30 35.03
N PRO A 256 -19.64 -5.30 35.21
CA PRO A 256 -20.96 -5.30 34.60
C PRO A 256 -20.87 -5.21 33.06
N ILE A 257 -21.80 -5.86 32.38
CA ILE A 257 -21.93 -5.79 30.92
C ILE A 257 -22.90 -4.64 30.59
N HIS A 258 -22.39 -3.57 29.99
CA HIS A 258 -23.20 -2.47 29.48
C HIS A 258 -22.56 -1.83 28.24
N THR A 259 -23.38 -1.15 27.44
CA THR A 259 -23.04 -0.65 26.08
C THR A 259 -21.79 0.22 26.05
N GLU A 260 -21.63 1.13 27.01
CA GLU A 260 -20.46 2.02 27.07
C GLU A 260 -19.14 1.25 27.27
N LEU A 261 -19.14 0.21 28.12
CA LEU A 261 -17.94 -0.57 28.39
C LEU A 261 -17.61 -1.48 27.20
N ILE A 262 -18.64 -2.02 26.53
CA ILE A 262 -18.47 -2.76 25.27
C ILE A 262 -17.82 -1.87 24.21
N ALA A 263 -18.31 -0.63 24.05
CA ALA A 263 -17.74 0.32 23.09
C ALA A 263 -16.28 0.65 23.42
N GLN A 264 -15.92 0.85 24.70
CA GLN A 264 -14.54 1.09 25.13
C GLN A 264 -13.61 -0.10 24.82
N LEU A 265 -14.09 -1.33 25.03
CA LEU A 265 -13.30 -2.56 24.85
C LEU A 265 -13.22 -3.02 23.39
N SER A 266 -14.14 -2.57 22.53
CA SER A 266 -14.25 -2.99 21.12
C SER A 266 -12.92 -2.92 20.38
N THR A 267 -12.15 -1.85 20.56
CA THR A 267 -10.86 -1.63 19.87
C THR A 267 -9.63 -1.92 20.72
N LEU A 268 -9.77 -2.50 21.93
CA LEU A 268 -8.64 -2.84 22.79
C LEU A 268 -8.16 -4.27 22.55
N ASN A 269 -6.87 -4.53 22.69
CA ASN A 269 -6.31 -5.86 22.53
C ASN A 269 -6.54 -6.71 23.79
N LEU A 270 -7.69 -7.40 23.85
CA LEU A 270 -8.07 -8.24 24.99
C LEU A 270 -7.25 -9.53 25.11
N ARG A 271 -6.41 -9.87 24.11
CA ARG A 271 -5.50 -11.04 24.15
C ARG A 271 -4.16 -10.73 24.78
N LYS A 272 -3.82 -9.45 24.96
CA LYS A 272 -2.56 -8.99 25.56
C LYS A 272 -2.86 -8.05 26.72
N LEU A 273 -3.09 -8.63 27.88
CA LEU A 273 -3.47 -7.89 29.08
C LEU A 273 -2.27 -7.15 29.68
N PRO A 274 -2.38 -5.83 29.94
CA PRO A 274 -1.38 -5.12 30.73
C PRO A 274 -1.40 -5.61 32.18
N ILE A 275 -0.27 -5.49 32.87
CA ILE A 275 -0.15 -5.87 34.28
C ILE A 275 -1.16 -5.06 35.10
N LYS A 276 -2.03 -5.76 35.83
CA LYS A 276 -3.06 -5.14 36.66
C LYS A 276 -2.47 -4.73 38.01
N ALA A 277 -2.11 -3.46 38.15
CA ALA A 277 -1.71 -2.86 39.44
C ALA A 277 -2.93 -2.62 40.36
N GLU A 278 -2.70 -2.15 41.59
CA GLU A 278 -3.75 -1.67 42.51
C GLU A 278 -4.35 -0.34 42.00
N GLN A 279 -5.13 -0.42 40.92
CA GLN A 279 -5.78 0.71 40.27
C GLN A 279 -7.22 0.37 39.89
N SER A 280 -8.03 1.39 39.61
CA SER A 280 -9.41 1.18 39.15
C SER A 280 -9.44 0.49 37.78
N PHE A 281 -10.54 -0.22 37.46
CA PHE A 281 -10.71 -0.87 36.15
C PHE A 281 -10.57 0.14 35.00
N GLN A 282 -11.17 1.33 35.14
CA GLN A 282 -11.08 2.40 34.15
C GLN A 282 -9.65 2.89 33.92
N GLN A 283 -8.86 3.07 34.99
CA GLN A 283 -7.43 3.42 34.85
C GLN A 283 -6.60 2.28 34.25
N TRP A 284 -7.00 1.03 34.46
CA TRP A 284 -6.32 -0.10 33.83
C TRP A 284 -6.59 -0.18 32.33
N LEU A 285 -7.81 0.15 31.88
CA LEU A 285 -8.16 0.15 30.46
C LEU A 285 -7.31 1.10 29.61
N THR A 286 -6.85 2.22 30.17
CA THR A 286 -5.99 3.17 29.44
C THR A 286 -4.60 2.61 29.11
N GLN A 287 -4.21 1.50 29.74
CA GLN A 287 -2.92 0.82 29.53
C GLN A 287 -2.99 -0.26 28.45
N PHE A 288 -4.19 -0.59 27.95
CA PHE A 288 -4.33 -1.59 26.90
C PHE A 288 -3.79 -1.06 25.58
N GLU A 289 -3.07 -1.92 24.87
CA GLU A 289 -2.76 -1.69 23.46
C GLU A 289 -4.07 -1.72 22.66
N ARG A 290 -4.19 -0.84 21.66
CA ARG A 290 -5.30 -0.91 20.71
C ARG A 290 -5.08 -2.03 19.70
N LEU A 291 -6.18 -2.57 19.18
CA LEU A 291 -6.16 -3.47 18.04
C LEU A 291 -5.57 -2.72 16.84
N PRO A 292 -4.56 -3.29 16.15
CA PRO A 292 -4.02 -2.67 14.95
C PRO A 292 -5.07 -2.70 13.83
N LYS A 293 -5.00 -1.71 12.93
CA LYS A 293 -5.76 -1.75 11.68
C LYS A 293 -5.35 -2.97 10.85
N ARG A 294 -6.25 -3.45 10.00
CA ARG A 294 -6.01 -4.56 9.08
C ARG A 294 -6.23 -4.13 7.64
N GLU A 295 -5.32 -4.56 6.80
CA GLU A 295 -5.25 -4.16 5.40
C GLU A 295 -5.78 -5.27 4.51
N TYR A 296 -6.60 -4.90 3.53
CA TYR A 296 -7.19 -5.83 2.58
C TYR A 296 -7.18 -5.19 1.19
N SER A 297 -6.62 -5.87 0.19
CA SER A 297 -6.72 -5.44 -1.21
C SER A 297 -8.19 -5.39 -1.61
N ILE A 298 -8.63 -4.26 -2.16
CA ILE A 298 -10.03 -4.09 -2.59
C ILE A 298 -10.23 -4.89 -3.88
N ALA A 299 -11.27 -5.73 -3.91
CA ALA A 299 -11.57 -6.60 -5.05
C ALA A 299 -12.53 -5.98 -6.06
N SER A 300 -13.21 -4.87 -5.72
CA SER A 300 -14.21 -4.17 -6.56
C SER A 300 -13.69 -2.83 -7.08
N LEU A 301 -14.49 -2.15 -7.92
CA LEU A 301 -14.24 -0.78 -8.38
C LEU A 301 -15.18 0.22 -7.72
N ALA A 302 -14.77 1.48 -7.69
CA ALA A 302 -15.53 2.57 -7.06
C ALA A 302 -16.94 2.73 -7.68
N GLU A 303 -17.03 2.54 -8.99
CA GLU A 303 -18.26 2.67 -9.79
C GLU A 303 -19.34 1.66 -9.37
N ASN A 304 -18.98 0.57 -8.68
CA ASN A 304 -19.94 -0.39 -8.16
C ASN A 304 -20.67 0.10 -6.89
N GLY A 305 -20.20 1.16 -6.23
CA GLY A 305 -20.75 1.64 -4.95
C GLY A 305 -20.64 0.64 -3.80
N LEU A 306 -19.82 -0.41 -3.96
CA LEU A 306 -19.67 -1.51 -3.03
C LEU A 306 -18.20 -1.89 -2.91
N ILE A 307 -17.69 -1.97 -1.68
CA ILE A 307 -16.38 -2.51 -1.40
C ILE A 307 -16.49 -4.02 -1.20
N GLU A 308 -15.78 -4.78 -2.01
CA GLU A 308 -15.65 -6.23 -1.89
C GLU A 308 -14.24 -6.60 -1.41
N LEU A 309 -14.18 -7.48 -0.42
CA LEU A 309 -12.93 -8.02 0.13
C LEU A 309 -12.95 -9.55 0.03
N VAL A 310 -11.76 -10.14 -0.15
CA VAL A 310 -11.57 -11.60 -0.10
C VAL A 310 -10.71 -11.96 1.10
N VAL A 311 -11.32 -12.53 2.13
CA VAL A 311 -10.70 -12.72 3.45
C VAL A 311 -10.58 -14.20 3.78
N ARG A 312 -9.36 -14.67 4.03
CA ARG A 312 -9.13 -16.02 4.57
C ARG A 312 -9.26 -15.97 6.08
N GLN A 313 -10.15 -16.77 6.62
CA GLN A 313 -10.28 -16.94 8.06
C GLN A 313 -8.98 -17.52 8.62
N GLN A 314 -8.37 -16.84 9.59
CA GLN A 314 -7.14 -17.32 10.24
C GLN A 314 -7.49 -17.93 11.57
N HIS A 315 -6.77 -18.99 11.94
CA HIS A 315 -6.86 -19.63 13.23
C HIS A 315 -5.54 -19.45 13.99
N THR A 316 -5.64 -19.18 15.28
CA THR A 316 -4.54 -19.05 16.23
C THR A 316 -4.81 -19.98 17.40
N GLU A 317 -3.82 -20.19 18.27
CA GLU A 317 -4.01 -20.97 19.50
C GLU A 317 -5.11 -20.37 20.40
N ALA A 318 -5.30 -19.05 20.34
CA ALA A 318 -6.35 -18.31 21.06
C ALA A 318 -7.70 -18.27 20.30
N GLY A 319 -7.91 -19.14 19.30
CA GLY A 319 -9.10 -19.16 18.46
C GLY A 319 -8.93 -18.36 17.17
N LEU A 320 -10.03 -17.84 16.61
CA LEU A 320 -10.01 -17.11 15.35
C LEU A 320 -9.09 -15.88 15.41
N GLY A 321 -8.50 -15.48 14.28
CA GLY A 321 -7.70 -14.27 14.19
C GLY A 321 -8.53 -13.03 14.54
N LEU A 322 -7.93 -12.04 15.21
CA LEU A 322 -8.64 -10.83 15.68
C LEU A 322 -9.37 -10.09 14.55
N GLY A 323 -8.73 -9.92 13.38
CA GLY A 323 -9.35 -9.23 12.24
C GLY A 323 -10.17 -10.14 11.35
N SER A 324 -9.56 -11.24 10.87
CA SER A 324 -10.26 -12.17 9.97
C SER A 324 -11.44 -12.86 10.64
N GLY A 325 -11.33 -13.25 11.92
CA GLY A 325 -12.44 -13.81 12.70
C GLY A 325 -13.60 -12.82 12.85
N TRP A 326 -13.29 -11.57 13.17
CA TRP A 326 -14.32 -10.53 13.26
C TRP A 326 -15.04 -10.31 11.92
N LEU A 327 -14.31 -10.10 10.81
CA LEU A 327 -14.95 -9.90 9.50
C LEU A 327 -15.74 -11.11 8.98
N THR A 328 -15.29 -12.32 9.31
CA THR A 328 -15.89 -13.56 8.78
C THR A 328 -16.97 -14.17 9.66
N GLN A 329 -17.02 -13.79 10.95
CA GLN A 329 -17.98 -14.33 11.91
C GLN A 329 -18.62 -13.25 12.79
N GLY A 330 -17.83 -12.36 13.37
CA GLY A 330 -18.28 -11.39 14.39
C GLY A 330 -19.11 -10.22 13.88
N LEU A 331 -18.79 -9.72 12.68
CA LEU A 331 -19.41 -8.53 12.09
C LEU A 331 -20.90 -8.79 11.82
N GLN A 332 -21.76 -7.98 12.43
CA GLN A 332 -23.21 -8.14 12.36
C GLN A 332 -23.82 -7.40 11.18
N GLN A 333 -24.95 -7.89 10.67
CA GLN A 333 -25.70 -7.25 9.59
C GLN A 333 -25.97 -5.77 9.92
N ASP A 334 -25.73 -4.89 8.95
CA ASP A 334 -25.89 -3.43 9.08
C ASP A 334 -24.98 -2.76 10.14
N GLN A 335 -24.02 -3.48 10.74
CA GLN A 335 -23.02 -2.88 11.62
C GLN A 335 -22.14 -1.91 10.83
N ILE A 336 -21.93 -0.72 11.39
CA ILE A 336 -21.04 0.30 10.85
C ILE A 336 -19.63 0.04 11.37
N LEU A 337 -18.66 0.04 10.47
CA LEU A 337 -17.24 -0.06 10.79
C LEU A 337 -16.47 1.16 10.26
N LYS A 338 -15.36 1.48 10.93
CA LYS A 338 -14.45 2.53 10.51
C LYS A 338 -13.38 1.96 9.59
N ALA A 339 -13.24 2.56 8.42
CA ALA A 339 -12.22 2.18 7.45
C ALA A 339 -11.55 3.40 6.82
N TYR A 340 -10.47 3.15 6.09
CA TYR A 340 -9.71 4.13 5.33
C TYR A 340 -9.34 3.49 3.99
N ILE A 341 -9.42 4.26 2.91
CA ILE A 341 -8.82 3.85 1.63
C ILE A 341 -7.38 4.34 1.63
N ARG A 342 -6.44 3.41 1.46
CA ARG A 342 -5.04 3.72 1.17
C ARG A 342 -4.80 3.55 -0.31
N HIS A 343 -4.41 4.65 -0.97
CA HIS A 343 -3.98 4.61 -2.35
C HIS A 343 -2.66 3.85 -2.49
N ASN A 344 -2.59 2.98 -3.50
CA ASN A 344 -1.43 2.14 -3.78
C ASN A 344 -0.94 2.34 -5.23
N PRO A 345 -0.42 3.54 -5.56
CA PRO A 345 -0.16 3.93 -6.95
C PRO A 345 0.83 3.01 -7.67
N SER A 346 1.77 2.39 -6.96
CA SER A 346 2.70 1.38 -7.51
C SER A 346 1.98 0.16 -8.06
N PHE A 347 0.84 -0.22 -7.47
CA PHE A 347 0.05 -1.37 -7.88
C PHE A 347 -1.22 -0.98 -8.65
N ASN A 348 -1.42 0.30 -8.96
CA ASN A 348 -2.53 0.71 -9.82
C ASN A 348 -2.22 0.38 -11.28
N LEU A 349 -3.28 0.17 -12.08
CA LEU A 349 -3.09 -0.03 -13.52
C LEU A 349 -2.87 1.30 -14.22
N PRO A 350 -1.87 1.39 -15.12
CA PRO A 350 -1.82 2.50 -16.07
C PRO A 350 -3.01 2.38 -17.04
N HIS A 351 -3.55 3.53 -17.44
CA HIS A 351 -4.64 3.58 -18.43
C HIS A 351 -4.06 3.38 -19.84
N ASP A 352 -3.69 2.15 -20.17
CA ASP A 352 -3.26 1.78 -21.50
C ASP A 352 -3.56 0.31 -21.84
N ALA A 353 -3.46 0.00 -23.14
CA ALA A 353 -3.82 -1.30 -23.69
C ALA A 353 -2.70 -2.36 -23.59
N ARG A 354 -1.60 -2.11 -22.85
CA ARG A 354 -0.50 -3.09 -22.76
C ARG A 354 -1.03 -4.44 -22.26
N PRO A 355 -0.53 -5.60 -22.75
CA PRO A 355 -0.98 -6.89 -22.25
C PRO A 355 -0.72 -7.03 -20.75
N LEU A 356 -1.60 -7.74 -20.04
CA LEU A 356 -1.49 -7.89 -18.58
C LEU A 356 -1.45 -9.37 -18.18
N ILE A 357 -0.40 -9.75 -17.45
CA ILE A 357 -0.23 -11.06 -16.82
C ILE A 357 -0.50 -10.91 -15.33
N LEU A 358 -1.52 -11.58 -14.83
CA LEU A 358 -1.96 -11.55 -13.44
C LEU A 358 -1.62 -12.90 -12.80
N ILE A 359 -0.85 -12.89 -11.72
CA ILE A 359 -0.38 -14.09 -11.04
C ILE A 359 -0.75 -14.00 -9.57
N GLY A 360 -1.40 -15.03 -9.01
CA GLY A 360 -1.65 -15.02 -7.58
C GLY A 360 -2.18 -16.33 -7.02
N ASN A 361 -2.30 -16.38 -5.69
CA ASN A 361 -2.83 -17.54 -4.99
C ASN A 361 -3.78 -17.15 -3.85
N GLY A 362 -4.74 -18.03 -3.57
CA GLY A 362 -5.65 -17.86 -2.44
C GLY A 362 -6.38 -16.52 -2.45
N THR A 363 -6.24 -15.74 -1.38
CA THR A 363 -6.89 -14.42 -1.26
C THR A 363 -6.25 -13.33 -2.12
N GLY A 364 -5.08 -13.59 -2.72
CA GLY A 364 -4.45 -12.68 -3.68
C GLY A 364 -5.30 -12.46 -4.93
N ILE A 365 -6.32 -13.28 -5.15
CA ILE A 365 -7.32 -13.07 -6.21
C ILE A 365 -8.01 -11.70 -6.09
N ALA A 366 -8.10 -11.11 -4.89
CA ALA A 366 -8.76 -9.82 -4.66
C ALA A 366 -8.21 -8.71 -5.57
N GLY A 367 -6.91 -8.40 -5.46
CA GLY A 367 -6.30 -7.36 -6.28
C GLY A 367 -6.37 -7.68 -7.79
N LEU A 368 -6.23 -8.96 -8.15
CA LEU A 368 -6.29 -9.39 -9.56
C LEU A 368 -7.69 -9.23 -10.15
N LEU A 369 -8.76 -9.50 -9.38
CA LEU A 369 -10.15 -9.28 -9.82
C LEU A 369 -10.43 -7.80 -10.03
N ALA A 370 -9.95 -6.92 -9.14
CA ALA A 370 -10.12 -5.48 -9.32
C ALA A 370 -9.48 -5.03 -10.64
N HIS A 371 -8.28 -5.52 -10.96
CA HIS A 371 -7.64 -5.23 -12.24
C HIS A 371 -8.41 -5.78 -13.44
N LEU A 372 -8.92 -7.01 -13.39
CA LEU A 372 -9.72 -7.57 -14.49
C LEU A 372 -11.03 -6.80 -14.71
N ARG A 373 -11.74 -6.46 -13.63
CA ARG A 373 -12.93 -5.59 -13.67
C ARG A 373 -12.61 -4.23 -14.29
N GLN A 374 -11.48 -3.61 -13.90
CA GLN A 374 -11.05 -2.33 -14.45
C GLN A 374 -10.76 -2.42 -15.95
N ARG A 375 -10.11 -3.51 -16.39
CA ARG A 375 -9.77 -3.73 -17.80
C ARG A 375 -10.99 -4.08 -18.64
N GLU A 376 -11.97 -4.78 -18.09
CA GLU A 376 -13.28 -4.92 -18.72
C GLU A 376 -13.91 -3.54 -18.95
N HIS A 377 -13.94 -2.70 -17.91
CA HIS A 377 -14.51 -1.35 -17.98
C HIS A 377 -13.83 -0.48 -19.05
N TRP A 378 -12.50 -0.58 -19.18
CA TRP A 378 -11.73 0.13 -20.22
C TRP A 378 -11.75 -0.55 -21.60
N GLY A 379 -12.34 -1.73 -21.73
CA GLY A 379 -12.40 -2.44 -23.01
C GLY A 379 -11.10 -3.18 -23.40
N TYR A 380 -10.15 -3.35 -22.47
CA TYR A 380 -8.86 -3.99 -22.74
C TYR A 380 -8.91 -5.50 -22.57
N LYS A 381 -8.60 -6.22 -23.66
CA LYS A 381 -8.86 -7.66 -23.80
C LYS A 381 -7.65 -8.57 -23.61
N GLN A 382 -6.44 -8.03 -23.70
CA GLN A 382 -5.21 -8.82 -23.59
C GLN A 382 -4.85 -9.05 -22.13
N ASN A 383 -5.52 -10.02 -21.51
CA ASN A 383 -5.32 -10.42 -20.10
C ASN A 383 -5.06 -11.92 -20.01
N TRP A 384 -4.14 -12.31 -19.12
CA TRP A 384 -3.82 -13.69 -18.79
C TRP A 384 -3.77 -13.84 -17.27
N LEU A 385 -4.53 -14.80 -16.73
CA LEU A 385 -4.55 -15.12 -15.30
C LEU A 385 -3.84 -16.45 -15.03
N ILE A 386 -2.92 -16.46 -14.06
CA ILE A 386 -2.34 -17.67 -13.47
C ILE A 386 -2.74 -17.68 -12.00
N PHE A 387 -3.60 -18.62 -11.60
CA PHE A 387 -4.19 -18.62 -10.26
C PHE A 387 -4.04 -19.95 -9.54
N GLY A 388 -3.59 -19.91 -8.28
CA GLY A 388 -3.35 -21.09 -7.46
C GLY A 388 -4.25 -21.22 -6.23
N GLU A 389 -4.72 -22.44 -5.97
CA GLU A 389 -5.30 -22.80 -4.67
C GLU A 389 -5.05 -24.28 -4.31
N ARG A 390 -5.75 -24.80 -3.31
CA ARG A 390 -5.61 -26.19 -2.86
C ARG A 390 -6.35 -27.15 -3.78
N GLN A 391 -7.67 -27.04 -3.88
CA GLN A 391 -8.49 -28.06 -4.54
C GLN A 391 -9.45 -27.47 -5.57
N GLN A 392 -9.48 -28.01 -6.79
CA GLN A 392 -10.37 -27.51 -7.83
C GLN A 392 -11.85 -27.59 -7.43
N GLN A 393 -12.26 -28.67 -6.76
CA GLN A 393 -13.66 -28.89 -6.42
C GLN A 393 -14.24 -27.81 -5.49
N PHE A 394 -13.42 -27.26 -4.60
CA PHE A 394 -13.88 -26.34 -3.55
C PHE A 394 -13.29 -24.94 -3.68
N ASP A 395 -12.08 -24.82 -4.19
CA ASP A 395 -11.31 -23.58 -4.20
C ASP A 395 -11.26 -22.91 -5.58
N HIS A 396 -12.19 -23.25 -6.48
CA HIS A 396 -12.35 -22.54 -7.76
C HIS A 396 -13.03 -21.18 -7.56
N LEU A 397 -12.33 -20.28 -6.87
CA LEU A 397 -12.84 -18.96 -6.50
C LEU A 397 -13.26 -18.17 -7.75
N TYR A 398 -14.41 -17.50 -7.69
CA TYR A 398 -14.93 -16.64 -8.76
C TYR A 398 -15.05 -17.31 -10.14
N GLN A 399 -15.24 -18.64 -10.19
CA GLN A 399 -15.33 -19.42 -11.44
C GLN A 399 -16.31 -18.82 -12.46
N ALA A 400 -17.50 -18.43 -12.03
CA ALA A 400 -18.53 -17.88 -12.92
C ALA A 400 -18.10 -16.57 -13.59
N GLU A 401 -17.47 -15.67 -12.83
CA GLU A 401 -17.00 -14.37 -13.32
C GLU A 401 -15.79 -14.53 -14.26
N ILE A 402 -14.84 -15.39 -13.89
CA ILE A 402 -13.70 -15.73 -14.75
C ILE A 402 -14.17 -16.35 -16.06
N HIS A 403 -15.13 -17.28 -16.02
CA HIS A 403 -15.69 -17.89 -17.21
C HIS A 403 -16.40 -16.87 -18.11
N TYR A 404 -17.12 -15.92 -17.51
CA TYR A 404 -17.75 -14.83 -18.25
C TYR A 404 -16.71 -13.99 -19.01
N TRP A 405 -15.59 -13.61 -18.40
CA TRP A 405 -14.54 -12.87 -19.11
C TRP A 405 -13.88 -13.67 -20.23
N GLN A 406 -13.70 -14.99 -20.05
CA GLN A 406 -13.20 -15.86 -21.12
C GLN A 406 -14.17 -15.90 -22.31
N GLN A 407 -15.47 -16.07 -22.05
CA GLN A 407 -16.49 -16.11 -23.11
C GLN A 407 -16.61 -14.79 -23.89
N HIS A 408 -16.39 -13.64 -23.24
CA HIS A 408 -16.48 -12.31 -23.86
C HIS A 408 -15.14 -11.81 -24.42
N GLY A 409 -14.10 -12.63 -24.33
CA GLY A 409 -12.76 -12.33 -24.85
C GLY A 409 -12.00 -11.27 -24.07
N PHE A 410 -12.37 -11.02 -22.81
CA PHE A 410 -11.60 -10.16 -21.90
C PHE A 410 -10.46 -10.90 -21.20
N LEU A 411 -10.52 -12.22 -21.15
CA LEU A 411 -9.49 -13.05 -20.51
C LEU A 411 -9.11 -14.18 -21.46
N ASP A 412 -8.00 -13.99 -22.18
CA ASP A 412 -7.57 -14.88 -23.26
C ASP A 412 -7.21 -16.26 -22.71
N GLN A 413 -6.45 -16.28 -21.62
CA GLN A 413 -5.94 -17.50 -21.02
C GLN A 413 -6.13 -17.48 -19.50
N VAL A 414 -6.45 -18.65 -18.94
CA VAL A 414 -6.37 -18.91 -17.51
C VAL A 414 -5.61 -20.21 -17.28
N ASP A 415 -4.62 -20.18 -16.41
CA ASP A 415 -3.88 -21.36 -15.96
C ASP A 415 -4.10 -21.53 -14.45
N TYR A 416 -4.66 -22.67 -14.06
CA TYR A 416 -4.92 -22.97 -12.65
C TYR A 416 -3.85 -23.90 -12.07
N ALA A 417 -3.45 -23.64 -10.83
CA ALA A 417 -2.57 -24.48 -10.04
C ALA A 417 -3.28 -24.99 -8.78
N PHE A 418 -3.76 -26.24 -8.80
CA PHE A 418 -4.35 -26.87 -7.62
C PHE A 418 -3.32 -27.77 -6.92
N SER A 419 -2.86 -27.32 -5.77
CA SER A 419 -1.71 -27.92 -5.06
C SER A 419 -2.03 -29.20 -4.29
N ARG A 420 -3.29 -29.65 -4.28
CA ARG A 420 -3.80 -30.77 -3.45
C ARG A 420 -4.67 -31.77 -4.20
N ASP A 421 -4.86 -31.61 -5.50
CA ASP A 421 -5.65 -32.55 -6.32
C ASP A 421 -4.85 -33.77 -6.76
N GLN A 422 -3.53 -33.74 -6.60
CA GLN A 422 -2.62 -34.83 -6.93
C GLN A 422 -1.47 -34.93 -5.91
N ALA A 423 -0.70 -36.03 -5.98
CA ALA A 423 0.39 -36.32 -5.04
C ALA A 423 1.52 -35.28 -5.10
N GLU A 424 1.89 -34.87 -6.32
CA GLU A 424 2.88 -33.81 -6.54
C GLU A 424 2.22 -32.43 -6.45
N LYS A 425 2.82 -31.52 -5.66
CA LYS A 425 2.25 -30.19 -5.47
C LYS A 425 2.55 -29.34 -6.71
N ILE A 426 1.50 -28.82 -7.34
CA ILE A 426 1.60 -27.86 -8.44
C ILE A 426 1.27 -26.47 -7.91
N TYR A 427 2.16 -25.51 -8.15
CA TYR A 427 2.00 -24.11 -7.78
C TYR A 427 2.03 -23.19 -9.01
N VAL A 428 1.73 -21.91 -8.82
CA VAL A 428 1.66 -20.92 -9.92
C VAL A 428 2.98 -20.74 -10.63
N GLN A 429 4.12 -20.85 -9.93
CA GLN A 429 5.44 -20.80 -10.55
C GLN A 429 5.72 -22.01 -11.45
N ASP A 430 5.13 -23.17 -11.17
CA ASP A 430 5.26 -24.35 -12.02
C ASP A 430 4.44 -24.17 -13.31
N CYS A 431 3.23 -23.63 -13.19
CA CYS A 431 2.41 -23.22 -14.35
C CYS A 431 3.15 -22.16 -15.19
N LEU A 432 3.78 -21.18 -14.55
CA LEU A 432 4.54 -20.13 -15.23
C LEU A 432 5.72 -20.72 -16.03
N LYS A 433 6.47 -21.67 -15.44
CA LYS A 433 7.56 -22.39 -16.12
C LYS A 433 7.04 -23.22 -17.30
N ALA A 434 5.93 -23.93 -17.13
CA ALA A 434 5.29 -24.68 -18.21
C ALA A 434 4.85 -23.76 -19.37
N GLN A 435 4.47 -22.52 -19.06
CA GLN A 435 4.05 -21.50 -20.03
C GLN A 435 5.17 -20.53 -20.43
N SER A 436 6.45 -20.92 -20.25
CA SER A 436 7.62 -20.06 -20.47
C SER A 436 7.67 -19.40 -21.86
N THR A 437 7.35 -20.13 -22.93
CA THR A 437 7.31 -19.58 -24.30
C THR A 437 6.24 -18.49 -24.45
N ARG A 438 5.06 -18.67 -23.83
CA ARG A 438 3.99 -17.67 -23.84
C ARG A 438 4.39 -16.45 -23.01
N LEU A 439 4.98 -16.66 -21.83
CA LEU A 439 5.50 -15.59 -21.00
C LEU A 439 6.50 -14.72 -21.77
N GLN A 440 7.51 -15.33 -22.39
CA GLN A 440 8.50 -14.61 -23.20
C GLN A 440 7.83 -13.81 -24.34
N ALA A 441 6.87 -14.44 -25.04
CA ALA A 441 6.15 -13.76 -26.12
C ALA A 441 5.34 -12.54 -25.64
N TRP A 442 4.66 -12.65 -24.50
CA TRP A 442 3.88 -11.55 -23.91
C TRP A 442 4.80 -10.43 -23.41
N VAL A 443 5.89 -10.77 -22.70
CA VAL A 443 6.87 -9.78 -22.22
C VAL A 443 7.50 -9.01 -23.39
N ASN A 444 7.83 -9.70 -24.49
CA ASN A 444 8.32 -9.08 -25.72
C ASN A 444 7.29 -8.15 -26.40
N GLN A 445 5.98 -8.36 -26.15
CA GLN A 445 4.90 -7.49 -26.63
C GLN A 445 4.64 -6.29 -25.72
N GLY A 446 5.44 -6.08 -24.67
CA GLY A 446 5.23 -4.98 -23.74
C GLY A 446 4.35 -5.34 -22.54
N ALA A 447 4.09 -6.63 -22.28
CA ALA A 447 3.22 -7.02 -21.16
C ALA A 447 3.73 -6.52 -19.80
N ALA A 448 2.80 -6.20 -18.90
CA ALA A 448 3.09 -6.02 -17.48
C ALA A 448 2.70 -7.28 -16.69
N VAL A 449 3.41 -7.53 -15.59
CA VAL A 449 3.24 -8.66 -14.68
C VAL A 449 2.84 -8.14 -13.31
N TYR A 450 1.68 -8.56 -12.82
CA TYR A 450 1.14 -8.17 -11.51
C TYR A 450 0.98 -9.41 -10.65
N VAL A 451 1.60 -9.41 -9.47
CA VAL A 451 1.63 -10.54 -8.54
C VAL A 451 0.92 -10.19 -7.24
N CYS A 452 -0.05 -11.00 -6.82
CA CYS A 452 -0.77 -10.79 -5.56
C CYS A 452 -0.95 -12.10 -4.76
N GLY A 453 -0.82 -12.04 -3.45
CA GLY A 453 -1.01 -13.18 -2.55
C GLY A 453 0.11 -13.36 -1.54
N SER A 454 0.47 -14.61 -1.23
CA SER A 454 1.42 -14.88 -0.14
C SER A 454 2.84 -14.46 -0.48
N LEU A 455 3.42 -13.57 0.32
CA LEU A 455 4.81 -13.12 0.23
C LEU A 455 5.78 -14.30 0.40
N LYS A 456 5.56 -15.10 1.44
CA LYS A 456 6.38 -16.30 1.70
C LYS A 456 5.96 -17.43 0.76
N GLY A 457 6.90 -17.92 -0.05
CA GLY A 457 6.72 -19.07 -0.92
C GLY A 457 6.23 -18.71 -2.32
N MET A 458 5.05 -18.10 -2.47
CA MET A 458 4.49 -17.81 -3.80
C MET A 458 5.25 -16.68 -4.50
N ALA A 459 5.31 -15.49 -3.88
CA ALA A 459 5.94 -14.33 -4.52
C ALA A 459 7.41 -14.57 -4.86
N SER A 460 8.17 -15.18 -3.93
CA SER A 460 9.57 -15.56 -4.16
C SER A 460 9.72 -16.64 -5.23
N GLY A 461 8.81 -17.62 -5.28
CA GLY A 461 8.81 -18.66 -6.31
C GLY A 461 8.51 -18.12 -7.71
N VAL A 462 7.59 -17.15 -7.81
CA VAL A 462 7.30 -16.44 -9.06
C VAL A 462 8.48 -15.60 -9.51
N ASP A 463 9.11 -14.84 -8.61
CA ASP A 463 10.28 -14.01 -8.90
C ASP A 463 11.46 -14.85 -9.42
N GLN A 464 11.71 -16.00 -8.77
CA GLN A 464 12.71 -16.96 -9.22
C GLN A 464 12.36 -17.52 -10.61
N ALA A 465 11.10 -17.93 -10.83
CA ALA A 465 10.68 -18.48 -12.12
C ALA A 465 10.79 -17.45 -13.25
N LEU A 466 10.41 -16.18 -12.99
CA LEU A 466 10.61 -15.09 -13.95
C LEU A 466 12.09 -14.91 -14.27
N THR A 467 12.96 -14.90 -13.26
CA THR A 467 14.41 -14.76 -13.45
C THR A 467 15.01 -15.93 -14.24
N GLU A 468 14.57 -17.16 -13.98
CA GLU A 468 15.00 -18.35 -14.73
C GLU A 468 14.56 -18.32 -16.20
N ILE A 469 13.36 -17.80 -16.50
CA ILE A 469 12.78 -17.80 -17.85
C ILE A 469 13.23 -16.59 -18.69
N LEU A 470 13.30 -15.41 -18.07
CA LEU A 470 13.52 -14.11 -18.73
C LEU A 470 14.96 -13.60 -18.58
N GLY A 471 15.70 -14.10 -17.59
CA GLY A 471 17.00 -13.57 -17.18
C GLY A 471 16.87 -12.38 -16.23
N LEU A 472 17.88 -12.21 -15.37
CA LEU A 472 17.91 -11.18 -14.33
C LEU A 472 17.78 -9.76 -14.89
N ASP A 473 18.53 -9.45 -15.96
CA ASP A 473 18.57 -8.11 -16.56
C ASP A 473 17.19 -7.66 -17.06
N LEU A 474 16.43 -8.58 -17.68
CA LEU A 474 15.09 -8.27 -18.17
C LEU A 474 14.09 -8.12 -17.03
N VAL A 475 14.19 -8.93 -15.97
CA VAL A 475 13.34 -8.78 -14.78
C VAL A 475 13.59 -7.43 -14.11
N GLU A 476 14.85 -7.02 -13.96
CA GLU A 476 15.21 -5.71 -13.41
C GLU A 476 14.74 -4.56 -14.31
N LEU A 477 14.82 -4.71 -15.63
CA LEU A 477 14.24 -3.75 -16.58
C LEU A 477 12.72 -3.63 -16.39
N LEU A 478 12.00 -4.75 -16.24
CA LEU A 478 10.56 -4.73 -15.99
C LEU A 478 10.20 -4.00 -14.70
N LYS A 479 10.98 -4.17 -13.62
CA LYS A 479 10.79 -3.41 -12.37
C LYS A 479 11.03 -1.90 -12.60
N GLN A 480 12.11 -1.56 -13.30
CA GLN A 480 12.44 -0.16 -13.62
C GLN A 480 11.37 0.52 -14.48
N GLU A 481 10.79 -0.20 -15.44
CA GLU A 481 9.70 0.27 -16.31
C GLU A 481 8.32 0.18 -15.66
N GLN A 482 8.23 -0.17 -14.37
CA GLN A 482 6.98 -0.38 -13.64
C GLN A 482 6.05 -1.42 -14.30
N ARG A 483 6.63 -2.39 -15.01
CA ARG A 483 5.95 -3.51 -15.68
C ARG A 483 6.03 -4.81 -14.89
N TYR A 484 6.63 -4.81 -13.71
CA TYR A 484 6.54 -5.92 -12.76
C TYR A 484 6.20 -5.36 -11.38
N GLN A 485 4.95 -5.57 -10.95
CA GLN A 485 4.37 -5.02 -9.73
C GLN A 485 3.89 -6.11 -8.79
N ARG A 486 3.99 -5.87 -7.48
CA ARG A 486 3.67 -6.87 -6.45
C ARG A 486 2.90 -6.26 -5.27
N ASP A 487 1.76 -6.85 -4.95
CA ASP A 487 0.97 -6.62 -3.73
C ASP A 487 0.87 -7.93 -2.95
N VAL A 488 1.89 -8.23 -2.15
CA VAL A 488 2.00 -9.49 -1.41
C VAL A 488 2.09 -9.27 0.10
N TYR A 489 1.64 -10.25 0.88
CA TYR A 489 1.50 -10.14 2.34
C TYR A 489 1.73 -11.46 3.07
#